data_AF-A0A2R7QY19-F1
#
_entry.id   AF-A0A2R7QY19-F1
#
_cell.length_a   1.000
_cell.length_b   1.000
_cell.length_c   1.000
_cell.angle_alpha   90.00
_cell.angle_beta   90.00
_cell.angle_gamma   90.00
#
_symmetry.space_group_name_H-M   'P 1'
#
loop_
_entity.id
_entity.type
_entity.pdbx_description
1 polymer ?
#
loop_
_entity_poly.entity_id
_entity_poly.type
_entity_poly.pdbx_seq_one_letter_code
_entity_poly.pdbx_strand_id
1 'polypeptide(L)'
;MNPNRHQYKGGAGVAGNLRKDLADSFAKYTDLIPGFIWDAKTNIAQASAFQKIYSDRQVAFLLDSPVISDADLKSIAHSPETVFVFSLSSSVGKKQLALIPKSKIVSIRDGFKKLPRNADYNGVEFFSDQHQLVGKDFAGVGDYTITGKALEIGGGKPGAVAIHASFRPNGKDEAWIEHFVSDEIDRDVGDAASKFLEAAKKLVRAAKKRPAEFVTNTALDAYRKHVAEDTFPGLGKNKEYQIRHHIVQMLALL
;
A
#
# COMPACT_ATOMS: atom_id res chain seq x y z
N MET A 1 -3.19 -0.14 -13.44
CA MET A 1 -2.99 1.10 -14.25
C MET A 1 -3.78 2.23 -13.61
N ASN A 2 -3.23 3.45 -13.51
CA ASN A 2 -3.89 4.59 -12.87
C ASN A 2 -4.44 5.54 -13.95
N PRO A 3 -5.78 5.70 -14.10
CA PRO A 3 -6.38 6.55 -15.14
C PRO A 3 -6.08 8.05 -14.97
N ASN A 4 -5.56 8.47 -13.82
CA ASN A 4 -5.27 9.88 -13.53
C ASN A 4 -3.77 10.19 -13.54
N ARG A 5 -2.90 9.22 -13.87
CA ARG A 5 -1.43 9.40 -13.83
C ARG A 5 -0.74 8.86 -15.09
N HIS A 6 0.46 9.39 -15.34
CA HIS A 6 1.35 8.99 -16.44
C HIS A 6 0.66 9.05 -17.82
N GLN A 7 0.73 7.97 -18.60
CA GLN A 7 0.19 7.87 -19.96
C GLN A 7 -1.33 8.07 -20.05
N TYR A 8 -2.04 8.07 -18.92
CA TYR A 8 -3.47 8.29 -18.83
C TYR A 8 -3.84 9.69 -18.30
N LYS A 9 -2.88 10.56 -17.99
CA LYS A 9 -3.18 11.87 -17.40
C LYS A 9 -3.80 12.85 -18.43
N GLY A 10 -5.03 13.30 -18.18
CA GLY A 10 -5.56 14.56 -18.73
C GLY A 10 -6.19 14.56 -20.13
N GLY A 11 -6.43 13.39 -20.74
CA GLY A 11 -7.09 13.30 -22.06
C GLY A 11 -8.61 13.06 -21.97
N ALA A 12 -9.37 13.61 -22.91
CA ALA A 12 -10.75 13.15 -23.16
C ALA A 12 -10.70 11.67 -23.59
N GLY A 13 -11.60 10.84 -23.04
CA GLY A 13 -11.67 9.41 -23.40
C GLY A 13 -10.66 8.48 -22.71
N VAL A 14 -9.86 8.96 -21.77
CA VAL A 14 -8.89 8.14 -21.00
C VAL A 14 -9.53 6.90 -20.37
N ALA A 15 -10.68 7.06 -19.71
CA ALA A 15 -11.40 5.93 -19.12
C ALA A 15 -11.92 4.94 -20.18
N GLY A 16 -12.16 5.39 -21.41
CA GLY A 16 -12.48 4.53 -22.55
C GLY A 16 -11.25 3.75 -23.02
N ASN A 17 -10.12 4.42 -23.20
CA ASN A 17 -8.86 3.78 -23.62
C ASN A 17 -8.37 2.76 -22.60
N LEU A 18 -8.37 3.12 -21.31
CA LEU A 18 -7.98 2.20 -20.25
C LEU A 18 -8.87 0.94 -20.24
N ARG A 19 -10.18 1.09 -20.44
CA ARG A 19 -11.10 -0.05 -20.55
C ARG A 19 -10.79 -0.91 -21.76
N LYS A 20 -10.50 -0.30 -22.91
CA LYS A 20 -10.10 -1.01 -24.12
C LYS A 20 -8.81 -1.81 -23.90
N ASP A 21 -7.81 -1.19 -23.29
CA ASP A 21 -6.51 -1.82 -23.03
C ASP A 21 -6.60 -2.96 -22.00
N LEU A 22 -7.61 -2.94 -21.14
CA LEU A 22 -7.88 -3.96 -20.14
C LEU A 22 -8.89 -5.02 -20.57
N ALA A 23 -9.55 -4.85 -21.72
CA ALA A 23 -10.69 -5.68 -22.13
C ALA A 23 -10.33 -7.18 -22.18
N ASP A 24 -9.20 -7.53 -22.80
CA ASP A 24 -8.76 -8.93 -22.90
C ASP A 24 -8.44 -9.53 -21.53
N SER A 25 -7.89 -8.73 -20.61
CA SER A 25 -7.59 -9.19 -19.25
C SER A 25 -8.87 -9.48 -18.48
N PHE A 26 -9.86 -8.58 -18.55
CA PHE A 26 -11.17 -8.80 -17.93
C PHE A 26 -11.95 -9.92 -18.62
N ALA A 27 -11.81 -10.12 -19.93
CA ALA A 27 -12.42 -11.27 -20.61
C ALA A 27 -11.81 -12.60 -20.15
N LYS A 28 -10.49 -12.63 -19.92
CA LYS A 28 -9.75 -13.83 -19.53
C LYS A 28 -9.90 -14.19 -18.04
N TYR A 29 -9.93 -13.20 -17.16
CA TYR A 29 -9.88 -13.42 -15.71
C TYR A 29 -11.17 -12.92 -15.03
N THR A 30 -11.98 -13.86 -14.56
CA THR A 30 -13.26 -13.57 -13.87
C THR A 30 -13.08 -12.95 -12.50
N ASP A 31 -11.93 -13.18 -11.86
CA ASP A 31 -11.63 -12.68 -10.52
C ASP A 31 -11.18 -11.21 -10.51
N LEU A 32 -11.01 -10.60 -11.69
CA LEU A 32 -10.76 -9.16 -11.79
C LEU A 32 -12.05 -8.38 -11.56
N ILE A 33 -12.03 -7.53 -10.52
CA ILE A 33 -13.15 -6.67 -10.16
C ILE A 33 -12.95 -5.27 -10.75
N PRO A 34 -13.85 -4.78 -11.62
CA PRO A 34 -13.80 -3.40 -12.10
C PRO A 34 -13.98 -2.43 -10.93
N GLY A 35 -13.11 -1.43 -10.85
CA GLY A 35 -13.15 -0.40 -9.80
C GLY A 35 -13.55 0.96 -10.36
N PHE A 36 -14.46 1.66 -9.67
CA PHE A 36 -14.80 3.06 -9.93
C PHE A 36 -14.23 3.94 -8.81
N ILE A 37 -13.42 4.94 -9.18
CA ILE A 37 -12.90 5.92 -8.22
C ILE A 37 -13.94 7.03 -8.06
N TRP A 38 -14.43 7.21 -6.83
CA TRP A 38 -15.22 8.37 -6.44
C TRP A 38 -14.31 9.45 -5.87
N ASP A 39 -14.16 10.54 -6.62
CA ASP A 39 -13.44 11.74 -6.23
C ASP A 39 -14.27 13.02 -6.43
N ALA A 40 -13.67 14.18 -6.18
CA ALA A 40 -14.32 15.48 -6.31
C ALA A 40 -14.80 15.84 -7.74
N LYS A 41 -14.43 15.07 -8.76
CA LYS A 41 -14.79 15.28 -10.17
C LYS A 41 -15.81 14.25 -10.67
N THR A 42 -16.18 13.28 -9.84
CA THR A 42 -17.13 12.23 -10.20
C THR A 42 -18.51 12.46 -9.57
N ASN A 43 -19.54 11.83 -10.13
CA ASN A 43 -20.91 11.91 -9.61
C ASN A 43 -21.69 10.60 -9.82
N ILE A 44 -22.91 10.58 -9.27
CA ILE A 44 -23.78 9.40 -9.30
C ILE A 44 -24.18 8.96 -10.73
N ALA A 45 -24.32 9.90 -11.67
CA ALA A 45 -24.64 9.56 -13.06
C ALA A 45 -23.50 8.78 -13.73
N GLN A 46 -22.25 9.16 -13.44
CA GLN A 46 -21.06 8.43 -13.92
C GLN A 46 -20.91 7.06 -13.24
N ALA A 47 -21.16 6.98 -11.93
CA ALA A 47 -21.18 5.70 -11.21
C ALA A 47 -22.25 4.74 -11.77
N SER A 48 -23.45 5.25 -12.03
CA SER A 48 -24.55 4.48 -12.64
C SER A 48 -24.22 4.02 -14.06
N ALA A 49 -23.58 4.88 -14.87
CA ALA A 49 -23.11 4.51 -16.20
C ALA A 49 -22.03 3.41 -16.14
N PHE A 50 -21.12 3.49 -15.18
CA PHE A 50 -20.11 2.46 -14.92
C PHE A 50 -20.73 1.11 -14.54
N GLN A 51 -21.72 1.09 -13.64
CA GLN A 51 -22.44 -0.14 -13.29
C GLN A 51 -23.15 -0.76 -14.50
N LYS A 52 -23.74 0.04 -15.38
CA LYS A 52 -24.36 -0.45 -16.63
C LYS A 52 -23.35 -1.11 -17.57
N ILE A 53 -22.13 -0.54 -17.66
CA ILE A 53 -21.04 -1.11 -18.48
C ILE A 53 -20.64 -2.50 -17.99
N TYR A 54 -20.69 -2.74 -16.68
CA TYR A 54 -20.29 -4.00 -16.03
C TYR A 54 -21.47 -4.71 -15.36
N SER A 55 -22.64 -4.69 -16.02
CA SER A 55 -23.88 -5.25 -15.46
C SER A 55 -23.85 -6.78 -15.29
N ASP A 56 -22.91 -7.45 -15.95
CA ASP A 56 -22.62 -8.88 -15.81
C ASP A 56 -21.57 -9.19 -14.74
N ARG A 57 -21.10 -8.20 -13.99
CA ARG A 57 -19.97 -8.34 -13.05
C ARG A 57 -20.24 -7.74 -11.69
N GLN A 58 -19.53 -8.27 -10.69
CA GLN A 58 -19.33 -7.58 -9.43
C GLN A 58 -18.36 -6.41 -9.63
N VAL A 59 -18.62 -5.28 -8.98
CA VAL A 59 -17.83 -4.06 -9.06
C VAL A 59 -17.41 -3.55 -7.69
N ALA A 60 -16.38 -2.72 -7.66
CA ALA A 60 -15.91 -2.04 -6.47
C ALA A 60 -15.97 -0.51 -6.63
N PHE A 61 -16.23 0.17 -5.52
CA PHE A 61 -16.15 1.63 -5.44
C PHE A 61 -14.97 2.04 -4.55
N LEU A 62 -14.15 3.00 -5.01
CA LEU A 62 -12.99 3.51 -4.30
C LEU A 62 -13.23 4.97 -3.93
N LEU A 63 -13.53 5.23 -2.66
CA LEU A 63 -13.84 6.56 -2.16
C LEU A 63 -12.52 7.28 -1.84
N ASP A 64 -12.11 8.23 -2.67
CA ASP A 64 -10.91 9.07 -2.50
C ASP A 64 -11.27 10.53 -2.16
N SER A 65 -12.53 10.78 -1.79
CA SER A 65 -13.05 12.09 -1.40
C SER A 65 -14.15 11.96 -0.36
N PRO A 66 -14.24 12.89 0.62
CA PRO A 66 -15.36 12.94 1.56
C PRO A 66 -16.67 13.42 0.89
N VAL A 67 -16.57 13.97 -0.32
CA VAL A 67 -17.70 14.61 -1.02
C VAL A 67 -18.53 13.54 -1.74
N ILE A 68 -19.31 12.81 -0.98
CA ILE A 68 -20.40 11.95 -1.44
C ILE A 68 -21.63 12.19 -0.55
N SER A 69 -22.81 12.32 -1.16
CA SER A 69 -24.04 12.48 -0.37
C SER A 69 -24.41 11.17 0.33
N ASP A 70 -25.10 11.25 1.47
CA ASP A 70 -25.59 10.06 2.20
C ASP A 70 -26.50 9.19 1.29
N ALA A 71 -27.24 9.81 0.37
CA ALA A 71 -28.12 9.13 -0.58
C ALA A 71 -27.33 8.39 -1.67
N ASP A 72 -26.34 9.04 -2.28
CA ASP A 72 -25.51 8.44 -3.32
C ASP A 72 -24.67 7.29 -2.75
N LEU A 73 -24.09 7.49 -1.56
CA LEU A 73 -23.31 6.46 -0.88
C LEU A 73 -24.15 5.21 -0.61
N LYS A 74 -25.38 5.40 -0.10
CA LYS A 74 -26.31 4.28 0.11
C LYS A 74 -26.64 3.58 -1.20
N SER A 75 -26.92 4.33 -2.26
CA SER A 75 -27.24 3.81 -3.59
C SER A 75 -26.14 2.88 -4.11
N ILE A 76 -24.87 3.33 -4.10
CA ILE A 76 -23.75 2.53 -4.58
C ILE A 76 -23.43 1.35 -3.65
N ALA A 77 -23.45 1.56 -2.32
CA ALA A 77 -23.05 0.54 -1.35
C ALA A 77 -24.04 -0.62 -1.24
N HIS A 78 -25.33 -0.34 -1.40
CA HIS A 78 -26.39 -1.35 -1.26
C HIS A 78 -26.78 -2.01 -2.59
N SER A 79 -26.23 -1.56 -3.72
CA SER A 79 -26.41 -2.26 -4.98
C SER A 79 -25.87 -3.71 -4.86
N PRO A 80 -26.59 -4.71 -5.40
CA PRO A 80 -26.20 -6.11 -5.32
C PRO A 80 -24.94 -6.45 -6.14
N GLU A 81 -24.60 -5.63 -7.13
CA GLU A 81 -23.40 -5.74 -7.94
C GLU A 81 -22.16 -5.19 -7.22
N THR A 82 -22.33 -4.35 -6.19
CA THR A 82 -21.21 -3.80 -5.42
C THR A 82 -20.71 -4.83 -4.42
N VAL A 83 -19.52 -5.40 -4.65
CA VAL A 83 -18.87 -6.33 -3.72
C VAL A 83 -18.08 -5.61 -2.63
N PHE A 84 -17.37 -4.53 -3.00
CA PHE A 84 -16.52 -3.79 -2.07
C PHE A 84 -16.65 -2.27 -2.22
N VAL A 85 -16.55 -1.59 -1.09
CA VAL A 85 -16.41 -0.14 -1.00
C VAL A 85 -15.13 0.17 -0.22
N PHE A 86 -14.11 0.64 -0.93
CA PHE A 86 -12.82 1.00 -0.39
C PHE A 86 -12.88 2.44 0.16
N SER A 87 -12.59 2.63 1.44
CA SER A 87 -12.35 3.96 2.01
C SER A 87 -10.85 4.26 1.96
N LEU A 88 -10.44 5.15 1.07
CA LEU A 88 -9.02 5.47 0.88
C LEU A 88 -8.58 6.57 1.85
N SER A 89 -7.56 6.30 2.64
CA SER A 89 -6.92 7.26 3.57
C SER A 89 -7.90 7.94 4.53
N SER A 90 -8.90 7.20 4.99
CA SER A 90 -9.98 7.74 5.84
C SER A 90 -10.73 8.92 5.22
N SER A 91 -10.86 8.94 3.89
CA SER A 91 -11.65 9.93 3.14
C SER A 91 -13.11 9.98 3.56
N VAL A 92 -13.63 8.93 4.19
CA VAL A 92 -15.03 8.77 4.59
C VAL A 92 -15.15 8.91 6.10
N GLY A 93 -16.00 9.82 6.56
CA GLY A 93 -16.23 10.02 7.99
C GLY A 93 -16.97 8.86 8.65
N LYS A 94 -16.86 8.72 9.98
CA LYS A 94 -17.53 7.66 10.76
C LYS A 94 -19.04 7.55 10.47
N LYS A 95 -19.73 8.68 10.34
CA LYS A 95 -21.18 8.72 10.01
C LYS A 95 -21.46 8.06 8.66
N GLN A 96 -20.68 8.39 7.63
CA GLN A 96 -20.83 7.83 6.29
C GLN A 96 -20.41 6.35 6.24
N LEU A 97 -19.35 5.96 6.95
CA LEU A 97 -18.97 4.54 7.06
C LEU A 97 -20.11 3.69 7.62
N ALA A 98 -20.88 4.21 8.58
CA ALA A 98 -22.06 3.52 9.11
C ALA A 98 -23.21 3.35 8.09
N LEU A 99 -23.15 4.03 6.94
CA LEU A 99 -24.11 3.87 5.83
C LEU A 99 -23.70 2.77 4.85
N ILE A 100 -22.55 2.13 5.02
CA ILE A 100 -22.07 1.06 4.16
C ILE A 100 -22.22 -0.26 4.92
N PRO A 101 -22.72 -1.34 4.30
CA PRO A 101 -22.70 -2.66 4.92
C PRO A 101 -21.27 -3.04 5.32
N LYS A 102 -21.05 -3.38 6.61
CA LYS A 102 -19.70 -3.70 7.13
C LYS A 102 -19.00 -4.80 6.34
N SER A 103 -19.76 -5.77 5.83
CA SER A 103 -19.29 -6.87 4.98
C SER A 103 -18.77 -6.44 3.61
N LYS A 104 -18.90 -5.16 3.24
CA LYS A 104 -18.39 -4.59 1.99
C LYS A 104 -17.28 -3.55 2.20
N ILE A 105 -17.07 -3.05 3.42
CA ILE A 105 -16.12 -1.96 3.66
C ILE A 105 -14.69 -2.51 3.66
N VAL A 106 -13.83 -1.94 2.82
CA VAL A 106 -12.39 -2.17 2.88
C VAL A 106 -11.69 -0.88 3.30
N SER A 107 -10.99 -0.87 4.44
CA SER A 107 -10.27 0.32 4.91
C SER A 107 -8.85 0.32 4.35
N ILE A 108 -8.48 1.35 3.57
CA ILE A 108 -7.11 1.53 3.08
C ILE A 108 -6.48 2.71 3.81
N ARG A 109 -5.41 2.50 4.56
CA ARG A 109 -4.76 3.57 5.35
C ARG A 109 -3.27 3.68 5.03
N ASP A 110 -2.77 4.91 5.02
CA ASP A 110 -1.33 5.15 5.05
C ASP A 110 -0.85 5.19 6.50
N GLY A 111 -0.19 4.12 6.94
CA GLY A 111 0.40 4.00 8.27
C GLY A 111 1.87 4.43 8.33
N PHE A 112 2.51 4.62 7.17
CA PHE A 112 3.95 4.89 7.09
C PHE A 112 4.24 6.39 7.28
N LYS A 113 5.03 6.77 8.29
CA LYS A 113 5.37 8.18 8.51
C LYS A 113 6.61 8.54 7.71
N LYS A 114 6.38 8.95 6.47
CA LYS A 114 7.46 9.33 5.57
C LYS A 114 8.19 10.59 6.07
N LEU A 115 9.51 10.49 6.22
CA LEU A 115 10.40 11.62 6.49
C LEU A 115 11.06 12.15 5.21
N PRO A 116 11.45 13.44 5.16
CA PRO A 116 12.07 14.05 3.98
C PRO A 116 13.41 13.42 3.56
N ARG A 117 14.19 12.90 4.52
CA ARG A 117 15.49 12.28 4.25
C ARG A 117 15.60 10.93 4.92
N ASN A 118 16.26 9.99 4.25
CA ASN A 118 16.58 8.67 4.83
C ASN A 118 17.39 8.76 6.12
N ALA A 119 18.27 9.77 6.22
CA ALA A 119 19.11 10.01 7.39
C ALA A 119 18.31 10.41 8.65
N ASP A 120 17.08 10.88 8.49
CA ASP A 120 16.27 11.38 9.59
C ASP A 120 15.47 10.27 10.29
N TYR A 121 15.39 9.07 9.70
CA TYR A 121 14.70 7.94 10.33
C TYR A 121 15.51 7.39 11.49
N ASN A 122 14.83 7.01 12.57
CA ASN A 122 15.42 6.32 13.70
C ASN A 122 14.40 5.42 14.39
N GLY A 123 14.90 4.40 15.10
CA GLY A 123 14.11 3.58 15.99
C GLY A 123 12.95 2.83 15.33
N VAL A 124 11.85 2.73 16.09
CA VAL A 124 10.64 2.00 15.73
C VAL A 124 9.43 2.93 15.70
N GLU A 125 8.50 2.67 14.80
CA GLU A 125 7.23 3.37 14.71
C GLU A 125 6.04 2.42 14.66
N PHE A 126 4.93 2.83 15.25
CA PHE A 126 3.65 2.16 15.08
C PHE A 126 3.18 2.33 13.63
N PHE A 127 2.76 1.24 13.00
CA PHE A 127 2.25 1.24 11.62
C PHE A 127 0.73 1.06 11.59
N SER A 128 0.21 -0.06 12.12
CA SER A 128 -1.21 -0.39 12.02
C SER A 128 -1.67 -1.44 13.02
N ASP A 129 -2.93 -1.34 13.44
CA ASP A 129 -3.72 -2.32 14.18
C ASP A 129 -5.02 -2.67 13.43
N GLN A 130 -5.19 -2.18 12.19
CA GLN A 130 -6.46 -2.24 11.50
C GLN A 130 -6.91 -3.68 11.18
N HIS A 131 -5.98 -4.63 11.08
CA HIS A 131 -6.31 -6.04 10.86
C HIS A 131 -7.22 -6.61 11.96
N GLN A 132 -7.12 -6.09 13.19
CA GLN A 132 -7.98 -6.51 14.31
C GLN A 132 -9.47 -6.12 14.13
N LEU A 133 -9.76 -5.22 13.19
CA LEU A 133 -11.11 -4.75 12.85
C LEU A 133 -11.74 -5.54 11.70
N VAL A 134 -10.97 -6.41 11.03
CA VAL A 134 -11.48 -7.31 9.99
C VAL A 134 -12.46 -8.31 10.60
N GLY A 135 -13.62 -8.48 9.97
CA GLY A 135 -14.73 -9.30 10.47
C GLY A 135 -15.59 -8.62 11.54
N LYS A 136 -15.18 -7.46 12.09
CA LYS A 136 -15.96 -6.68 13.07
C LYS A 136 -16.56 -5.42 12.46
N ASP A 137 -15.71 -4.58 11.88
CA ASP A 137 -16.09 -3.29 11.30
C ASP A 137 -15.79 -3.20 9.80
N PHE A 138 -14.83 -3.99 9.32
CA PHE A 138 -14.42 -4.03 7.92
C PHE A 138 -14.43 -5.45 7.36
N ALA A 139 -14.75 -5.56 6.07
CA ALA A 139 -14.59 -6.78 5.28
C ALA A 139 -13.11 -7.05 4.98
N GLY A 140 -12.29 -6.01 4.93
CA GLY A 140 -10.86 -6.11 4.70
C GLY A 140 -10.13 -4.82 5.03
N VAL A 141 -8.81 -4.90 5.03
CA VAL A 141 -7.93 -3.74 5.21
C VAL A 141 -6.79 -3.77 4.18
N GLY A 142 -6.14 -2.64 3.99
CA GLY A 142 -4.93 -2.54 3.19
C GLY A 142 -4.17 -1.24 3.46
N ASP A 143 -2.99 -1.14 2.89
CA ASP A 143 -2.07 -0.03 3.15
C ASP A 143 -1.21 0.30 1.91
N TYR A 144 -0.34 1.30 2.07
CA TYR A 144 0.63 1.74 1.05
C TYR A 144 2.04 1.22 1.32
N THR A 145 2.17 0.16 2.12
CA THR A 145 3.40 -0.46 2.56
C THR A 145 4.37 0.54 3.19
N ILE A 146 5.66 0.22 3.19
CA ILE A 146 6.80 1.09 3.53
C ILE A 146 7.06 2.21 2.51
N THR A 147 6.23 2.36 1.48
CA THR A 147 6.37 3.42 0.47
C THR A 147 5.55 4.68 0.76
N GLY A 148 4.45 4.53 1.50
CA GLY A 148 3.46 5.59 1.71
C GLY A 148 2.66 5.94 0.45
N LYS A 149 1.59 6.72 0.62
CA LYS A 149 0.65 7.13 -0.44
C LYS A 149 1.30 8.13 -1.42
N ALA A 150 2.19 8.98 -0.93
CA ALA A 150 2.77 10.07 -1.70
C ALA A 150 3.81 9.55 -2.72
N LEU A 151 3.51 9.72 -4.01
CA LEU A 151 4.49 9.51 -5.08
C LEU A 151 5.36 10.76 -5.20
N GLU A 152 6.65 10.60 -4.94
CA GLU A 152 7.65 11.61 -5.26
C GLU A 152 8.36 11.23 -6.56
N ILE A 153 8.23 12.11 -7.55
CA ILE A 153 8.92 11.95 -8.83
C ILE A 153 10.21 12.77 -8.72
N GLY A 154 11.31 12.07 -8.52
CA GLY A 154 12.64 12.64 -8.35
C GLY A 154 13.61 11.62 -7.78
N GLY A 155 14.90 11.89 -7.90
CA GLY A 155 15.95 11.03 -7.39
C GLY A 155 17.30 11.72 -7.51
N GLY A 156 18.05 11.75 -6.40
CA GLY A 156 19.45 12.16 -6.37
C GLY A 156 20.28 11.08 -5.68
N LYS A 157 21.60 11.24 -5.65
CA LYS A 157 22.47 10.37 -4.86
C LYS A 157 21.94 10.34 -3.41
N PRO A 158 21.63 9.17 -2.84
CA PRO A 158 21.09 9.10 -1.49
C PRO A 158 22.14 9.58 -0.48
N GLY A 159 21.74 10.49 0.42
CA GLY A 159 22.53 10.85 1.61
C GLY A 159 22.80 9.65 2.49
N ALA A 160 21.76 8.84 2.71
CA ALA A 160 21.80 7.60 3.47
C ALA A 160 20.95 6.52 2.76
N VAL A 161 21.27 5.25 3.01
CA VAL A 161 20.38 4.14 2.64
C VAL A 161 19.55 3.76 3.86
N ALA A 162 18.22 3.68 3.69
CA ALA A 162 17.32 3.19 4.71
C ALA A 162 16.63 1.89 4.26
N ILE A 163 16.45 0.97 5.21
CA ILE A 163 15.67 -0.25 5.08
C ILE A 163 14.59 -0.19 6.16
N HIS A 164 13.33 -0.12 5.72
CA HIS A 164 12.18 -0.16 6.61
C HIS A 164 11.65 -1.59 6.66
N ALA A 165 11.72 -2.23 7.82
CA ALA A 165 11.21 -3.60 7.97
C ALA A 165 10.04 -3.61 8.95
N SER A 166 8.91 -4.14 8.49
CA SER A 166 7.78 -4.35 9.37
C SER A 166 8.01 -5.54 10.29
N PHE A 167 7.49 -5.45 11.50
CA PHE A 167 7.59 -6.50 12.49
C PHE A 167 6.36 -6.48 13.40
N ARG A 168 6.14 -7.60 14.11
CA ARG A 168 5.15 -7.71 15.18
C ARG A 168 5.90 -7.72 16.52
N PRO A 169 5.78 -6.68 17.37
CA PRO A 169 6.39 -6.71 18.68
C PRO A 169 5.92 -7.92 19.50
N ASN A 170 6.80 -8.49 20.30
CA ASN A 170 6.43 -9.63 21.13
C ASN A 170 5.27 -9.28 22.08
N GLY A 171 4.27 -10.15 22.15
CA GLY A 171 3.09 -9.96 23.01
C GLY A 171 2.09 -8.89 22.53
N LYS A 172 2.24 -8.34 21.32
CA LYS A 172 1.28 -7.40 20.73
C LYS A 172 0.76 -7.91 19.40
N ASP A 173 -0.54 -7.71 19.16
CA ASP A 173 -1.17 -7.97 17.87
C ASP A 173 -1.19 -6.70 17.00
N GLU A 174 -0.05 -6.06 16.86
CA GLU A 174 0.11 -4.78 16.16
C GLU A 174 1.24 -4.87 15.14
N ALA A 175 1.09 -4.18 14.01
CA ALA A 175 2.15 -3.97 13.04
C ALA A 175 2.97 -2.73 13.39
N TRP A 176 4.29 -2.89 13.41
CA TRP A 176 5.26 -1.82 13.63
C TRP A 176 6.30 -1.83 12.50
N ILE A 177 7.05 -0.73 12.35
CA ILE A 177 8.17 -0.62 11.42
C ILE A 177 9.42 -0.24 12.21
N GLU A 178 10.53 -0.90 11.92
CA GLU A 178 11.85 -0.49 12.37
C GLU A 178 12.65 0.05 11.19
N HIS A 179 13.32 1.20 11.41
CA HIS A 179 14.09 1.87 10.38
C HIS A 179 15.58 1.59 10.58
N PHE A 180 16.18 0.86 9.65
CA PHE A 180 17.60 0.58 9.61
C PHE A 180 18.28 1.53 8.63
N VAL A 181 18.96 2.55 9.13
CA VAL A 181 19.69 3.53 8.34
C VAL A 181 21.17 3.18 8.28
N SER A 182 21.85 3.48 7.18
CA SER A 182 23.32 3.38 7.07
C SER A 182 24.03 4.17 8.16
N ASP A 183 25.26 3.77 8.51
CA ASP A 183 26.09 4.51 9.47
C ASP A 183 26.59 5.82 8.83
N GLU A 184 27.01 5.76 7.56
CA GLU A 184 27.33 6.95 6.78
C GLU A 184 26.05 7.60 6.21
N ILE A 185 25.85 8.89 6.52
CA ILE A 185 24.65 9.66 6.17
C ILE A 185 24.95 10.93 5.36
N ASP A 186 26.23 11.28 5.19
CA ASP A 186 26.67 12.36 4.32
C ASP A 186 26.57 11.91 2.85
N ARG A 187 25.92 12.74 2.03
CA ARG A 187 25.71 12.47 0.60
C ARG A 187 27.02 12.40 -0.19
N ASP A 188 28.02 13.14 0.24
CA ASP A 188 29.27 13.28 -0.49
C ASP A 188 30.31 12.23 -0.08
N VAL A 189 30.02 11.48 1.00
CA VAL A 189 30.87 10.39 1.51
C VAL A 189 30.25 9.02 1.21
N GLY A 190 31.10 8.07 0.82
CA GLY A 190 30.72 6.68 0.57
C GLY A 190 29.90 6.45 -0.71
N ASP A 191 29.75 5.16 -1.05
CA ASP A 191 28.92 4.69 -2.14
C ASP A 191 27.61 4.04 -1.63
N ALA A 192 26.67 3.82 -2.55
CA ALA A 192 25.38 3.24 -2.22
C ALA A 192 25.49 1.77 -1.75
N ALA A 193 26.53 1.06 -2.17
CA ALA A 193 26.73 -0.35 -1.84
C ALA A 193 27.13 -0.53 -0.37
N SER A 194 28.12 0.24 0.07
CA SER A 194 28.62 0.26 1.45
C SER A 194 27.51 0.67 2.42
N LYS A 195 26.79 1.76 2.11
CA LYS A 195 25.64 2.22 2.89
C LYS A 195 24.52 1.18 2.97
N PHE A 196 24.24 0.50 1.86
CA PHE A 196 23.27 -0.60 1.85
C PHE A 196 23.71 -1.73 2.78
N LEU A 197 24.97 -2.15 2.72
CA LEU A 197 25.50 -3.23 3.54
C LEU A 197 25.46 -2.89 5.04
N GLU A 198 25.75 -1.65 5.41
CA GLU A 198 25.59 -1.15 6.79
C GLU A 198 24.15 -1.32 7.29
N ALA A 199 23.17 -0.79 6.54
CA ALA A 199 21.76 -0.90 6.88
C ALA A 199 21.29 -2.38 6.91
N ALA A 200 21.70 -3.18 5.92
CA ALA A 200 21.31 -4.59 5.82
C ALA A 200 21.89 -5.43 6.97
N LYS A 201 23.14 -5.17 7.37
CA LYS A 201 23.78 -5.82 8.54
C LYS A 201 22.98 -5.54 9.82
N LYS A 202 22.43 -4.34 9.99
CA LYS A 202 21.57 -3.99 11.13
C LYS A 202 20.25 -4.78 11.11
N LEU A 203 19.56 -4.83 9.97
CA LEU A 203 18.33 -5.64 9.81
C LEU A 203 18.58 -7.12 10.08
N VAL A 204 19.60 -7.72 9.46
CA VAL A 204 19.93 -9.15 9.61
C VAL A 204 20.21 -9.48 11.07
N ARG A 205 20.95 -8.61 11.79
CA ARG A 205 21.22 -8.76 13.21
C ARG A 205 19.94 -8.67 14.05
N ALA A 206 19.06 -7.71 13.75
CA ALA A 206 17.78 -7.55 14.44
C ALA A 206 16.88 -8.78 14.26
N ALA A 207 16.72 -9.25 13.03
CA ALA A 207 15.93 -10.44 12.71
C ALA A 207 16.51 -11.72 13.33
N LYS A 208 17.84 -11.85 13.42
CA LYS A 208 18.49 -12.96 14.13
C LYS A 208 18.25 -12.91 15.64
N LYS A 209 18.27 -11.71 16.24
CA LYS A 209 18.07 -11.53 17.69
C LYS A 209 16.60 -11.68 18.11
N ARG A 210 15.66 -11.31 17.24
CA ARG A 210 14.20 -11.33 17.50
C ARG A 210 13.45 -12.14 16.43
N PRO A 211 13.71 -13.45 16.30
CA PRO A 211 13.15 -14.26 15.21
C PRO A 211 11.62 -14.39 15.25
N ALA A 212 11.00 -14.21 16.43
CA ALA A 212 9.54 -14.24 16.57
C ALA A 212 8.83 -12.95 16.10
N GLU A 213 9.57 -11.85 15.95
CA GLU A 213 9.01 -10.55 15.56
C GLU A 213 9.03 -10.32 14.05
N PHE A 214 10.06 -10.84 13.38
CA PHE A 214 10.24 -10.74 11.93
C PHE A 214 9.94 -12.07 11.25
N VAL A 215 8.88 -12.11 10.45
CA VAL A 215 8.49 -13.30 9.70
C VAL A 215 9.58 -13.64 8.68
N THR A 216 10.11 -14.86 8.75
CA THR A 216 11.09 -15.33 7.79
C THR A 216 10.45 -15.49 6.41
N ASN A 217 11.08 -14.91 5.40
CA ASN A 217 10.62 -14.94 4.02
C ASN A 217 11.78 -14.66 3.06
N THR A 218 11.50 -14.81 1.76
CA THR A 218 12.52 -14.69 0.71
C THR A 218 13.19 -13.33 0.63
N ALA A 219 12.57 -12.25 1.15
CA ALA A 219 13.21 -10.94 1.22
C ALA A 219 14.25 -10.87 2.34
N LEU A 220 13.95 -11.39 3.54
CA LEU A 220 14.96 -11.48 4.61
C LEU A 220 16.11 -12.43 4.24
N ASP A 221 15.83 -13.51 3.52
CA ASP A 221 16.86 -14.41 3.01
C ASP A 221 17.77 -13.72 2.00
N ALA A 222 17.21 -12.88 1.12
CA ALA A 222 18.00 -12.08 0.20
C ALA A 222 18.92 -11.10 0.94
N TYR A 223 18.44 -10.42 2.00
CA TYR A 223 19.31 -9.57 2.83
C TYR A 223 20.42 -10.36 3.51
N ARG A 224 20.12 -11.53 4.08
CA ARG A 224 21.13 -12.40 4.69
C ARG A 224 22.21 -12.80 3.67
N LYS A 225 21.81 -13.16 2.45
CA LYS A 225 22.71 -13.50 1.35
C LYS A 225 23.61 -12.32 0.97
N HIS A 226 23.04 -11.14 0.74
CA HIS A 226 23.82 -9.95 0.41
C HIS A 226 24.81 -9.55 1.50
N VAL A 227 24.43 -9.68 2.77
CA VAL A 227 25.34 -9.43 3.90
C VAL A 227 26.45 -10.47 3.98
N ALA A 228 26.17 -11.75 3.69
CA ALA A 228 27.17 -12.82 3.73
C ALA A 228 28.15 -12.76 2.55
N GLU A 229 27.68 -12.34 1.38
CA GLU A 229 28.47 -12.27 0.14
C GLU A 229 29.06 -10.87 -0.13
N ASP A 230 28.76 -9.88 0.73
CA ASP A 230 29.14 -8.47 0.60
C ASP A 230 28.72 -7.84 -0.75
N THR A 231 27.48 -8.12 -1.18
CA THR A 231 26.94 -7.67 -2.48
C THR A 231 25.82 -6.64 -2.35
N PHE A 232 25.67 -5.79 -3.36
CA PHE A 232 24.62 -4.77 -3.45
C PHE A 232 23.69 -5.02 -4.66
N PRO A 233 22.39 -5.26 -4.45
CA PRO A 233 21.46 -5.57 -5.54
C PRO A 233 20.93 -4.32 -6.27
N GLY A 234 21.33 -3.11 -5.86
CA GLY A 234 20.73 -1.86 -6.32
C GLY A 234 19.56 -1.39 -5.44
N LEU A 235 19.30 -0.08 -5.44
CA LEU A 235 18.27 0.53 -4.60
C LEU A 235 16.85 0.09 -4.97
N GLY A 236 16.59 -0.20 -6.25
CA GLY A 236 15.31 -0.72 -6.71
C GLY A 236 14.99 -2.07 -6.09
N LYS A 237 15.95 -3.01 -6.11
CA LYS A 237 15.80 -4.30 -5.45
C LYS A 237 15.72 -4.18 -3.94
N ASN A 238 16.50 -3.28 -3.33
CA ASN A 238 16.35 -2.99 -1.90
C ASN A 238 14.89 -2.60 -1.56
N LYS A 239 14.27 -1.70 -2.34
CA LYS A 239 12.88 -1.30 -2.11
C LYS A 239 11.88 -2.44 -2.38
N GLU A 240 12.11 -3.26 -3.40
CA GLU A 240 11.31 -4.46 -3.67
C GLU A 240 11.32 -5.44 -2.50
N TYR A 241 12.48 -5.68 -1.88
CA TYR A 241 12.60 -6.57 -0.73
C TYR A 241 11.83 -6.03 0.48
N GLN A 242 11.89 -4.72 0.74
CA GLN A 242 11.12 -4.10 1.82
C GLN A 242 9.61 -4.27 1.62
N ILE A 243 9.10 -4.03 0.40
CA ILE A 243 7.69 -4.22 0.05
C ILE A 243 7.29 -5.69 0.21
N ARG A 244 8.10 -6.62 -0.31
CA ARG A 244 7.81 -8.06 -0.21
C ARG A 244 7.77 -8.52 1.24
N HIS A 245 8.76 -8.11 2.06
CA HIS A 245 8.80 -8.44 3.47
C HIS A 245 7.57 -7.87 4.19
N HIS A 246 7.20 -6.62 3.92
CA HIS A 246 6.00 -5.98 4.46
C HIS A 246 4.73 -6.78 4.17
N ILE A 247 4.49 -7.14 2.90
CA ILE A 247 3.30 -7.92 2.50
C ILE A 247 3.22 -9.24 3.28
N VAL A 248 4.32 -9.99 3.36
CA VAL A 248 4.35 -11.27 4.09
C VAL A 248 4.16 -11.07 5.60
N GLN A 249 4.75 -10.02 6.17
CA GLN A 249 4.58 -9.69 7.59
C GLN A 249 3.13 -9.34 7.91
N MET A 250 2.46 -8.55 7.07
CA MET A 250 1.05 -8.21 7.24
C MET A 250 0.13 -9.42 7.06
N LEU A 251 0.45 -10.33 6.14
CA LEU A 251 -0.30 -11.58 5.98
C LEU A 251 -0.19 -12.48 7.22
N ALA A 252 0.93 -12.46 7.93
CA ALA A 252 1.11 -13.25 9.16
C ALA A 252 0.40 -12.66 10.40
N LEU A 253 -0.19 -11.47 10.27
CA LEU A 253 -1.03 -10.83 11.30
C LEU A 253 -2.51 -11.16 11.13
N LEU A 254 -2.92 -11.72 9.98
CA LEU A 254 -4.30 -12.14 9.69
C LEU A 254 -4.52 -13.60 10.12
#